data_AF-A0A317J417-F1
#
_entry.id   AF-A0A317J417-F1
#
_cell.length_a   1.000
_cell.length_b   1.000
_cell.length_c   1.000
_cell.angle_alpha   90.00
_cell.angle_beta   90.00
_cell.angle_gamma   90.00
#
_symmetry.space_group_name_H-M   'P 1'
#
loop_
_entity.id
_entity.type
_entity.pdbx_description
1 polymer ?
#
loop_
_entity_poly.entity_id
_entity_poly.type
_entity_poly.pdbx_seq_one_letter_code
_entity_poly.pdbx_strand_id
1 'polypeptide(L)'
;MNPNLSIPYDGLAVHQISLGRFAEAAAVLERAAERKLELPALLVNRYYLAFLVGDEAGMRREIDRARGNWEAEGWMLHNEALVLARSGQMRNARIRWRHTIELAQQAGDREKAALYQAAEAVCEAHFGFLDRAKERSQAALALGKGRDVVYAVAFALAVSGDRSESQRLTEDLARRFPEDTPVQFEYLPTLRALFALCRKAPADALEGLQTALPYDLAMPGTAFFAKFGGLYPAYVRGQAYLDGGRGREAAAEFQKVLDHRGIVLADPIGALAHLQLGRALTLSGERDRGRSAYRDFLTLWKDADTDIPVLRQASTEYAKL
;
A
#
# COMPACT_ATOMS: atom_id res chain seq x y z
N MET A 1 -21.02 -12.73 20.92
CA MET A 1 -21.07 -12.26 19.53
C MET A 1 -22.27 -12.92 18.85
N ASN A 2 -23.19 -12.18 18.23
CA ASN A 2 -24.33 -12.80 17.53
C ASN A 2 -23.79 -13.50 16.28
N PRO A 3 -23.86 -14.84 16.20
CA PRO A 3 -23.26 -15.55 15.08
C PRO A 3 -24.00 -15.24 13.77
N ASN A 4 -25.27 -14.83 13.77
CA ASN A 4 -26.03 -14.60 12.53
C ASN A 4 -25.67 -13.29 11.79
N LEU A 5 -24.66 -12.55 12.24
CA LEU A 5 -24.21 -11.31 11.61
C LEU A 5 -22.94 -11.56 10.79
N SER A 6 -22.83 -10.94 9.62
CA SER A 6 -21.66 -11.09 8.73
C SER A 6 -20.47 -10.21 9.13
N ILE A 7 -20.70 -9.04 9.76
CA ILE A 7 -19.65 -8.09 10.18
C ILE A 7 -18.59 -8.72 11.10
N PRO A 8 -18.94 -9.53 12.11
CA PRO A 8 -17.92 -10.13 12.97
C PRO A 8 -17.03 -11.15 12.26
N TYR A 9 -17.53 -11.80 11.19
CA TYR A 9 -16.71 -12.68 10.35
C TYR A 9 -15.69 -11.90 9.55
N ASP A 10 -16.09 -10.75 9.00
CA ASP A 10 -15.17 -9.85 8.29
C ASP A 10 -14.05 -9.38 9.21
N GLY A 11 -14.39 -8.83 10.38
CA GLY A 11 -13.39 -8.39 11.36
C GLY A 11 -12.44 -9.50 11.79
N LEU A 12 -12.97 -10.70 12.08
CA LEU A 12 -12.12 -11.82 12.45
C LEU A 12 -11.23 -12.27 11.29
N ALA A 13 -11.74 -12.36 10.06
CA ALA A 13 -10.95 -12.72 8.89
C ALA A 13 -9.82 -11.72 8.64
N VAL A 14 -10.10 -10.41 8.68
CA VAL A 14 -9.09 -9.35 8.51
C VAL A 14 -8.01 -9.46 9.60
N HIS A 15 -8.38 -9.63 10.87
CA HIS A 15 -7.40 -9.79 11.94
C HIS A 15 -6.51 -11.03 11.78
N GLN A 16 -7.09 -12.16 11.36
CA GLN A 16 -6.31 -13.37 11.10
C GLN A 16 -5.35 -13.18 9.91
N ILE A 17 -5.80 -12.51 8.85
CA ILE A 17 -4.94 -12.16 7.70
C ILE A 17 -3.79 -11.25 8.17
N SER A 18 -4.08 -10.18 8.91
CA SER A 18 -3.05 -9.25 9.41
C SER A 18 -2.00 -9.93 10.29
N LEU A 19 -2.39 -10.98 11.03
CA LEU A 19 -1.49 -11.77 11.88
C LEU A 19 -0.79 -12.91 11.14
N GLY A 20 -0.98 -13.05 9.83
CA GLY A 20 -0.39 -14.13 9.02
C GLY A 20 -1.01 -15.51 9.26
N ARG A 21 -2.12 -15.58 10.00
CA ARG A 21 -2.84 -16.82 10.36
C ARG A 21 -3.85 -17.18 9.27
N PHE A 22 -3.32 -17.52 8.10
CA PHE A 22 -4.09 -17.70 6.86
C PHE A 22 -5.04 -18.90 6.90
N ALA A 23 -4.66 -19.99 7.56
CA ALA A 23 -5.54 -21.15 7.72
C ALA A 23 -6.76 -20.81 8.59
N GLU A 24 -6.55 -20.07 9.67
CA GLU A 24 -7.61 -19.58 10.54
C GLU A 24 -8.50 -18.56 9.84
N ALA A 25 -7.93 -17.68 9.02
CA ALA A 25 -8.70 -16.78 8.17
C ALA A 25 -9.59 -17.56 7.19
N ALA A 26 -9.05 -18.61 6.55
CA ALA A 26 -9.80 -19.48 5.64
C ALA A 26 -11.01 -20.12 6.33
N ALA A 27 -10.79 -20.74 7.50
CA ALA A 27 -11.85 -21.38 8.27
C ALA A 27 -12.97 -20.41 8.69
N VAL A 28 -12.61 -19.16 9.00
CA VAL A 28 -13.60 -18.11 9.32
C VAL A 28 -14.44 -17.76 8.10
N LEU A 29 -13.81 -17.59 6.94
CA LEU A 29 -14.49 -17.26 5.67
C LEU A 29 -15.36 -18.42 5.16
N GLU A 30 -14.91 -19.66 5.31
CA GLU A 30 -15.67 -20.87 5.00
C GLU A 30 -16.93 -20.95 5.89
N ARG A 31 -16.78 -20.74 7.20
CA ARG A 31 -17.91 -20.74 8.13
C ARG A 31 -18.92 -19.64 7.84
N ALA A 32 -18.49 -18.48 7.34
CA ALA A 32 -19.40 -17.43 6.88
C ALA A 32 -20.19 -17.89 5.64
N ALA A 33 -19.49 -18.50 4.67
CA ALA A 33 -20.08 -19.00 3.43
C ALA A 33 -21.08 -20.15 3.67
N GLU A 34 -20.75 -21.13 4.52
CA GLU A 34 -21.66 -22.22 4.94
C GLU A 34 -22.98 -21.70 5.51
N ARG A 35 -22.91 -20.53 6.14
CA ARG A 35 -24.04 -19.85 6.78
C ARG A 35 -24.70 -18.81 5.88
N LYS A 36 -24.27 -18.74 4.61
CA LYS A 36 -24.78 -17.82 3.60
C LYS A 36 -24.67 -16.35 4.03
N LEU A 37 -23.65 -16.04 4.82
CA LEU A 37 -23.33 -14.70 5.27
C LEU A 37 -22.35 -14.09 4.26
N GLU A 38 -22.88 -13.30 3.33
CA GLU A 38 -22.08 -12.67 2.29
C GLU A 38 -22.15 -11.15 2.37
N LEU A 39 -21.00 -10.51 2.16
CA LEU A 39 -20.87 -9.07 1.91
C LEU A 39 -19.63 -8.83 1.03
N PRO A 40 -19.54 -7.70 0.31
CA PRO A 40 -18.40 -7.40 -0.55
C PRO A 40 -17.03 -7.55 0.14
N ALA A 41 -16.91 -7.18 1.42
CA ALA A 41 -15.64 -7.31 2.15
C ALA A 41 -15.18 -8.77 2.34
N LEU A 42 -16.08 -9.72 2.56
CA LEU A 42 -15.72 -11.14 2.69
C LEU A 42 -15.17 -11.71 1.38
N LEU A 43 -15.72 -11.26 0.26
CA LEU A 43 -15.23 -11.60 -1.09
C LEU A 43 -13.82 -11.02 -1.30
N VAL A 44 -13.58 -9.78 -0.90
CA VAL A 44 -12.23 -9.16 -0.94
C VAL A 44 -11.24 -9.89 -0.02
N ASN A 45 -11.66 -10.32 1.17
CA ASN A 45 -10.78 -11.06 2.09
C ASN A 45 -10.40 -12.44 1.52
N ARG A 46 -11.33 -13.16 0.89
CA ARG A 46 -11.02 -14.42 0.18
C ARG A 46 -10.05 -14.19 -0.98
N TYR A 47 -10.23 -13.11 -1.74
CA TYR A 47 -9.29 -12.72 -2.80
C TYR A 47 -7.88 -12.45 -2.26
N TYR A 48 -7.74 -11.69 -1.18
CA TYR A 48 -6.43 -11.43 -0.57
C TYR A 48 -5.81 -12.68 0.06
N LEU A 49 -6.61 -13.55 0.67
CA LEU A 49 -6.11 -14.82 1.19
C LEU A 49 -5.50 -15.66 0.05
N ALA A 50 -6.24 -15.78 -1.06
CA ALA A 50 -5.77 -16.48 -2.26
C ALA A 50 -4.49 -15.84 -2.83
N PHE A 51 -4.43 -14.51 -2.91
CA PHE A 51 -3.23 -13.76 -3.31
C PHE A 51 -2.03 -14.06 -2.39
N LEU A 52 -2.20 -14.02 -1.07
CA LEU A 52 -1.12 -14.20 -0.09
C LEU A 52 -0.54 -15.62 -0.07
N VAL A 53 -1.32 -16.63 -0.47
CA VAL A 53 -0.87 -18.03 -0.60
C VAL A 53 -0.52 -18.45 -2.03
N GLY A 54 -0.65 -17.55 -3.01
CA GLY A 54 -0.36 -17.84 -4.42
C GLY A 54 -1.42 -18.69 -5.14
N ASP A 55 -2.66 -18.72 -4.66
CA ASP A 55 -3.79 -19.39 -5.33
C ASP A 55 -4.43 -18.49 -6.39
N GLU A 56 -3.83 -18.44 -7.59
CA GLU A 56 -4.39 -17.67 -8.70
C GLU A 56 -5.80 -18.14 -9.11
N ALA A 57 -6.10 -19.43 -8.97
CA ALA A 57 -7.44 -19.95 -9.27
C ALA A 57 -8.45 -19.40 -8.26
N GLY A 58 -8.07 -19.30 -6.99
CA GLY A 58 -8.87 -18.66 -5.94
C GLY A 58 -9.13 -17.19 -6.17
N MET A 59 -8.10 -16.46 -6.61
CA MET A 59 -8.28 -15.07 -7.00
C MET A 59 -9.30 -14.93 -8.14
N ARG A 60 -9.17 -15.75 -9.20
CA ARG A 60 -10.14 -15.77 -10.32
C ARG A 60 -11.55 -16.13 -9.87
N ARG A 61 -11.72 -17.11 -8.96
CA ARG A 61 -13.03 -17.50 -8.42
C ARG A 61 -13.74 -16.32 -7.76
N GLU A 62 -13.04 -15.50 -6.96
CA GLU A 62 -13.68 -14.36 -6.30
C GLU A 62 -13.93 -13.19 -7.26
N ILE A 63 -13.07 -13.00 -8.28
CA ILE A 63 -13.34 -12.05 -9.37
C ILE A 63 -14.64 -12.44 -10.10
N ASP A 64 -14.78 -13.70 -10.50
CA ASP A 64 -15.96 -14.19 -11.19
C ASP A 64 -17.22 -14.08 -10.32
N ARG A 65 -17.09 -14.27 -9.00
CA ARG A 65 -18.20 -14.12 -8.04
C ARG A 65 -18.66 -12.67 -7.86
N ALA A 66 -17.77 -11.70 -8.04
CA ALA A 66 -18.12 -10.29 -7.95
C ALA A 66 -18.92 -9.78 -9.15
N ARG A 67 -18.74 -10.40 -10.33
CA ARG A 67 -19.35 -9.96 -11.58
C ARG A 67 -20.88 -9.87 -11.50
N GLY A 68 -21.43 -8.79 -12.04
CA GLY A 68 -22.87 -8.58 -12.13
C GLY A 68 -23.51 -8.07 -10.84
N ASN A 69 -22.77 -8.00 -9.73
CA ASN A 69 -23.13 -7.18 -8.57
C ASN A 69 -22.28 -5.92 -8.58
N TRP A 70 -22.90 -4.78 -8.93
CA TRP A 70 -22.20 -3.52 -9.17
C TRP A 70 -21.29 -3.10 -7.99
N GLU A 71 -21.72 -3.32 -6.74
CA GLU A 71 -20.96 -2.93 -5.55
C GLU A 71 -19.76 -3.86 -5.33
N ALA A 72 -19.99 -5.18 -5.40
CA ALA A 72 -18.92 -6.17 -5.24
C ALA A 72 -17.89 -6.05 -6.37
N GLU A 73 -18.35 -5.80 -7.60
CA GLU A 73 -17.51 -5.58 -8.77
C GLU A 73 -16.64 -4.34 -8.61
N GLY A 74 -17.19 -3.22 -8.14
CA GLY A 74 -16.41 -2.01 -7.84
C GLY A 74 -15.31 -2.28 -6.81
N TRP A 75 -15.64 -2.92 -5.69
CA TRP A 75 -14.64 -3.28 -4.68
C TRP A 75 -13.56 -4.21 -5.24
N MET A 76 -13.95 -5.20 -6.05
CA MET A 76 -13.00 -6.14 -6.65
C MET A 76 -12.05 -5.45 -7.61
N LEU A 77 -12.54 -4.58 -8.50
CA LEU A 77 -11.72 -3.87 -9.49
C LEU A 77 -10.62 -3.02 -8.84
N HIS A 78 -10.89 -2.35 -7.72
CA HIS A 78 -9.86 -1.62 -6.97
C HIS A 78 -8.76 -2.56 -6.45
N ASN A 79 -9.13 -3.72 -5.92
CA ASN A 79 -8.18 -4.68 -5.37
C ASN A 79 -7.42 -5.47 -6.46
N GLU A 80 -8.04 -5.72 -7.60
CA GLU A 80 -7.34 -6.16 -8.82
C GLU A 80 -6.28 -5.13 -9.24
N ALA A 81 -6.62 -3.84 -9.22
CA ALA A 81 -5.69 -2.78 -9.60
C ALA A 81 -4.46 -2.74 -8.69
N LEU A 82 -4.63 -2.91 -7.38
CA LEU A 82 -3.52 -3.00 -6.42
C LEU A 82 -2.61 -4.21 -6.70
N VAL A 83 -3.18 -5.40 -6.90
CA VAL A 83 -2.41 -6.61 -7.24
C VAL A 83 -1.63 -6.45 -8.55
N LEU A 84 -2.27 -5.87 -9.57
CA LEU A 84 -1.63 -5.56 -10.84
C LEU A 84 -0.49 -4.56 -10.66
N ALA A 85 -0.73 -3.49 -9.89
CA ALA A 85 0.29 -2.48 -9.59
C ALA A 85 1.48 -3.08 -8.85
N ARG A 86 1.25 -3.88 -7.79
CA ARG A 86 2.33 -4.57 -7.06
C ARG A 86 3.19 -5.46 -7.96
N SER A 87 2.59 -6.04 -9.00
CA SER A 87 3.28 -6.88 -9.99
C SER A 87 3.90 -6.07 -11.14
N GLY A 88 3.87 -4.73 -11.06
CA GLY A 88 4.41 -3.82 -12.08
C GLY A 88 3.56 -3.71 -13.35
N GLN A 89 2.31 -4.17 -13.36
CA GLN A 89 1.40 -4.08 -14.53
C GLN A 89 0.55 -2.80 -14.47
N MET A 90 1.21 -1.64 -14.46
CA MET A 90 0.53 -0.36 -14.25
C MET A 90 -0.47 0.00 -15.34
N ARG A 91 -0.25 -0.40 -16.60
CA ARG A 91 -1.21 -0.17 -17.67
C ARG A 91 -2.55 -0.84 -17.37
N ASN A 92 -2.53 -2.09 -16.92
CA ASN A 92 -3.73 -2.84 -16.54
C ASN A 92 -4.33 -2.29 -15.23
N ALA A 93 -3.50 -1.95 -14.24
CA ALA A 93 -3.95 -1.34 -13.00
C ALA A 93 -4.74 -0.03 -13.23
N ARG A 94 -4.23 0.87 -14.08
CA ARG A 94 -4.90 2.12 -14.45
C ARG A 94 -6.26 1.91 -15.14
N ILE A 95 -6.40 0.84 -15.93
CA ILE A 95 -7.69 0.49 -16.55
C ILE A 95 -8.69 0.09 -15.46
N ARG A 96 -8.27 -0.75 -14.51
CA ARG A 96 -9.10 -1.21 -13.39
C ARG A 96 -9.50 -0.05 -12.47
N TRP A 97 -8.56 0.81 -12.08
CA TRP A 97 -8.84 1.99 -11.26
C TRP A 97 -9.84 2.95 -11.92
N ARG A 98 -9.65 3.27 -13.20
CA ARG A 98 -10.59 4.13 -13.93
C ARG A 98 -12.02 3.60 -13.86
N HIS A 99 -12.20 2.30 -14.09
CA HIS A 99 -13.53 1.68 -14.05
C HIS A 99 -14.14 1.74 -12.64
N THR A 100 -13.40 1.38 -11.59
CA THR A 100 -13.95 1.45 -10.22
C THR A 100 -14.20 2.88 -9.74
N ILE A 101 -13.42 3.86 -10.20
CA ILE A 101 -13.64 5.28 -9.87
C ILE A 101 -14.93 5.77 -10.53
N GLU A 102 -15.15 5.43 -11.80
CA GLU A 102 -16.40 5.74 -12.52
C GLU A 102 -17.62 5.10 -11.84
N LEU A 103 -17.52 3.83 -11.43
CA LEU A 103 -18.59 3.15 -10.69
C LEU A 103 -18.90 3.85 -9.35
N ALA A 104 -17.86 4.19 -8.57
CA ALA A 104 -18.04 4.89 -7.29
C ALA A 104 -18.69 6.27 -7.49
N GLN A 105 -18.31 7.01 -8.53
CA GLN A 105 -18.93 8.29 -8.88
C GLN A 105 -20.40 8.15 -9.30
N GLN A 106 -20.72 7.16 -10.13
CA GLN A 106 -22.10 6.88 -10.57
C GLN A 106 -23.03 6.56 -9.40
N ALA A 107 -22.50 5.93 -8.35
CA ALA A 107 -23.22 5.65 -7.12
C ALA A 107 -23.22 6.80 -6.10
N GLY A 108 -22.63 7.96 -6.44
CA GLY A 108 -22.56 9.13 -5.57
C GLY A 108 -21.53 9.02 -4.43
N ASP A 109 -20.72 7.96 -4.38
CA ASP A 109 -19.69 7.76 -3.36
C ASP A 109 -18.38 8.43 -3.75
N ARG A 110 -18.39 9.76 -3.71
CA ARG A 110 -17.24 10.59 -4.11
C ARG A 110 -16.01 10.39 -3.24
N GLU A 111 -16.19 10.08 -1.96
CA GLU A 111 -15.06 9.87 -1.03
C GLU A 111 -14.33 8.56 -1.35
N LYS A 112 -15.07 7.47 -1.62
CA LYS A 112 -14.48 6.21 -2.13
C LYS A 112 -13.76 6.42 -3.46
N ALA A 113 -14.40 7.12 -4.40
CA ALA A 113 -13.78 7.45 -5.68
C ALA A 113 -12.46 8.22 -5.50
N ALA A 114 -12.44 9.20 -4.59
CA ALA A 114 -11.25 9.97 -4.25
C ALA A 114 -10.15 9.10 -3.63
N LEU A 115 -10.51 8.16 -2.76
CA LEU A 115 -9.54 7.29 -2.11
C LEU A 115 -8.91 6.29 -3.08
N TYR A 116 -9.68 5.73 -4.02
CA TYR A 116 -9.14 4.89 -5.11
C TYR A 116 -8.25 5.69 -6.05
N GLN A 117 -8.65 6.93 -6.38
CA GLN A 117 -7.83 7.83 -7.18
C GLN A 117 -6.50 8.19 -6.47
N ALA A 118 -6.52 8.32 -5.14
CA ALA A 118 -5.33 8.57 -4.34
C ALA A 118 -4.42 7.33 -4.23
N ALA A 119 -4.97 6.12 -4.16
CA ALA A 119 -4.20 4.87 -4.21
C ALA A 119 -3.41 4.75 -5.53
N GLU A 120 -4.06 5.08 -6.67
CA GLU A 120 -3.39 5.17 -7.96
C GLU A 120 -2.22 6.18 -7.90
N ALA A 121 -2.46 7.39 -7.37
CA ALA A 121 -1.43 8.43 -7.27
C ALA A 121 -0.21 7.97 -6.46
N VAL A 122 -0.42 7.25 -5.35
CA VAL A 122 0.64 6.71 -4.51
C VAL A 122 1.45 5.64 -5.25
N CYS A 123 0.79 4.74 -6.00
CA CYS A 123 1.47 3.74 -6.82
C CYS A 123 2.31 4.38 -7.94
N GLU A 124 1.75 5.38 -8.63
CA GLU A 124 2.45 6.15 -9.66
C GLU A 124 3.71 6.83 -9.08
N ALA A 125 3.60 7.43 -7.90
CA ALA A 125 4.72 8.07 -7.22
C ALA A 125 5.83 7.08 -6.87
N HIS A 126 5.47 5.95 -6.25
CA HIS A 126 6.42 4.90 -5.86
C HIS A 126 7.19 4.32 -7.05
N PHE A 127 6.57 4.27 -8.23
CA PHE A 127 7.18 3.71 -9.43
C PHE A 127 7.97 4.74 -10.24
N GLY A 128 7.91 6.01 -9.87
CA GLY A 128 8.65 7.10 -10.50
C GLY A 128 7.89 7.83 -11.61
N PHE A 129 6.58 7.60 -11.76
CA PHE A 129 5.73 8.32 -12.71
C PHE A 129 5.25 9.65 -12.12
N LEU A 130 6.19 10.56 -11.85
CA LEU A 130 5.98 11.74 -10.99
C LEU A 130 4.86 12.67 -11.51
N ASP A 131 4.82 12.95 -12.82
CA ASP A 131 3.80 13.84 -13.39
C ASP A 131 2.40 13.23 -13.30
N ARG A 132 2.28 11.91 -13.52
CA ARG A 132 1.02 11.18 -13.33
C ARG A 132 0.60 11.20 -11.88
N ALA A 133 1.51 10.97 -10.94
CA ALA A 133 1.20 11.03 -9.52
C ALA A 133 0.63 12.40 -9.10
N LYS A 134 1.18 13.50 -9.62
CA LYS A 134 0.66 14.86 -9.39
C LYS A 134 -0.73 15.07 -10.02
N GLU A 135 -0.91 14.65 -11.26
CA GLU A 135 -2.21 14.75 -11.94
C GLU A 135 -3.31 13.96 -11.19
N ARG A 136 -3.01 12.70 -10.81
CA ARG A 136 -3.93 11.84 -10.06
C ARG A 136 -4.22 12.39 -8.66
N SER A 137 -3.22 12.98 -8.02
CA SER A 137 -3.37 13.69 -6.73
C SER A 137 -4.38 14.83 -6.82
N GLN A 138 -4.28 15.67 -7.85
CA GLN A 138 -5.23 16.77 -8.09
C GLN A 138 -6.64 16.25 -8.37
N ALA A 139 -6.76 15.19 -9.17
CA ALA A 139 -8.03 14.54 -9.46
C ALA A 139 -8.69 13.98 -8.18
N ALA A 140 -7.93 13.34 -7.30
CA ALA A 140 -8.45 12.83 -6.01
C ALA A 140 -9.01 13.95 -5.14
N LEU A 141 -8.28 15.07 -4.99
CA LEU A 141 -8.72 16.23 -4.18
C LEU A 141 -9.95 16.95 -4.74
N ALA A 142 -10.21 16.82 -6.05
CA ALA A 142 -11.44 17.33 -6.68
C ALA A 142 -12.66 16.45 -6.35
N LEU A 143 -12.45 15.18 -5.98
CA LEU A 143 -13.51 14.23 -5.64
C LEU A 143 -13.84 14.26 -4.15
N GLY A 144 -12.81 14.23 -3.29
CA GLY A 144 -12.96 14.10 -1.84
C GLY A 144 -11.80 14.73 -1.08
N LYS A 145 -12.05 15.09 0.18
CA LYS A 145 -11.07 15.76 1.07
C LYS A 145 -11.15 15.22 2.50
N GLY A 146 -11.60 13.98 2.66
CA GLY A 146 -11.47 13.28 3.93
C GLY A 146 -10.00 13.02 4.25
N ARG A 147 -9.77 12.77 5.53
CA ARG A 147 -8.45 12.64 6.14
C ARG A 147 -7.54 11.66 5.40
N ASP A 148 -8.06 10.49 5.05
CA ASP A 148 -7.28 9.42 4.41
C ASP A 148 -6.93 9.75 2.95
N VAL A 149 -7.83 10.42 2.22
CA VAL A 149 -7.56 10.95 0.88
C VAL A 149 -6.46 12.01 0.94
N VAL A 150 -6.59 12.98 1.85
CA VAL A 150 -5.61 14.06 1.99
C VAL A 150 -4.24 13.52 2.37
N TYR A 151 -4.16 12.53 3.26
CA TYR A 151 -2.91 11.86 3.60
C TYR A 151 -2.28 11.17 2.39
N ALA A 152 -3.03 10.32 1.69
CA ALA A 152 -2.52 9.59 0.53
C ALA A 152 -2.04 10.53 -0.59
N VAL A 153 -2.78 11.61 -0.84
CA VAL A 153 -2.37 12.66 -1.80
C VAL A 153 -1.11 13.38 -1.34
N ALA A 154 -1.05 13.83 -0.09
CA ALA A 154 0.14 14.49 0.46
C ALA A 154 1.37 13.55 0.38
N PHE A 155 1.19 12.26 0.64
CA PHE A 155 2.24 11.26 0.53
C PHE A 155 2.74 11.12 -0.91
N ALA A 156 1.83 10.95 -1.88
CA ALA A 156 2.18 10.84 -3.30
C ALA A 156 2.93 12.09 -3.81
N LEU A 157 2.48 13.28 -3.41
CA LEU A 157 3.12 14.56 -3.75
C LEU A 157 4.50 14.70 -3.11
N ALA A 158 4.68 14.28 -1.85
CA ALA A 158 5.97 14.31 -1.16
C ALA A 158 7.00 13.41 -1.86
N VAL A 159 6.60 12.17 -2.18
CA VAL A 159 7.43 11.22 -2.94
C VAL A 159 7.73 11.75 -4.34
N SER A 160 6.79 12.48 -4.95
CA SER A 160 6.95 13.08 -6.28
C SER A 160 7.71 14.41 -6.29
N GLY A 161 8.22 14.86 -5.15
CA GLY A 161 8.99 16.09 -5.01
C GLY A 161 8.17 17.39 -4.98
N ASP A 162 6.83 17.33 -4.99
CA ASP A 162 5.96 18.50 -4.80
C ASP A 162 5.79 18.80 -3.31
N ARG A 163 6.90 19.28 -2.72
CA ARG A 163 6.98 19.53 -1.28
C ARG A 163 6.02 20.63 -0.82
N SER A 164 5.83 21.67 -1.61
CA SER A 164 5.02 22.83 -1.22
C SER A 164 3.56 22.42 -0.98
N GLU A 165 2.97 21.72 -1.95
CA GLU A 165 1.58 21.30 -1.84
C GLU A 165 1.40 20.20 -0.79
N SER A 166 2.33 19.24 -0.73
CA SER A 166 2.31 18.21 0.31
C SER A 166 2.39 18.81 1.73
N GLN A 167 3.25 19.82 1.95
CA GLN A 167 3.35 20.50 3.23
C GLN A 167 2.05 21.24 3.59
N ARG A 168 1.44 21.95 2.62
CA ARG A 168 0.16 22.63 2.81
C ARG A 168 -0.95 21.66 3.25
N LEU A 169 -1.03 20.49 2.62
CA LEU A 169 -2.00 19.43 2.99
C LEU A 169 -1.69 18.81 4.35
N THR A 170 -0.42 18.64 4.69
CA THR A 170 0.03 18.16 6.01
C THR A 170 -0.40 19.12 7.13
N GLU A 171 -0.23 20.43 6.91
CA GLU A 171 -0.67 21.47 7.85
C GLU A 171 -2.21 21.52 7.96
N ASP A 172 -2.93 21.26 6.87
CA ASP A 172 -4.39 21.11 6.90
C ASP A 172 -4.85 19.91 7.73
N LEU A 173 -4.21 18.75 7.57
CA LEU A 173 -4.47 17.56 8.38
C LEU A 173 -4.25 17.84 9.88
N ALA A 174 -3.11 18.44 10.22
CA ALA A 174 -2.78 18.76 11.61
C ALA A 174 -3.81 19.70 12.26
N ARG A 175 -4.33 20.67 11.50
CA ARG A 175 -5.32 21.64 11.97
C ARG A 175 -6.74 21.04 12.08
N ARG A 176 -7.16 20.21 11.13
CA ARG A 176 -8.52 19.65 11.09
C ARG A 176 -8.69 18.42 11.96
N PHE A 177 -7.61 17.69 12.23
CA PHE A 177 -7.64 16.41 12.94
C PHE A 177 -6.59 16.35 14.07
N PRO A 178 -6.62 17.28 15.04
CA PRO A 178 -5.60 17.39 16.09
C PRO A 178 -5.63 16.21 17.09
N GLU A 179 -6.76 15.55 17.26
CA GLU A 179 -6.95 14.43 18.21
C GLU A 179 -7.05 13.06 17.53
N ASP A 180 -6.92 13.04 16.20
CA ASP A 180 -7.11 11.83 15.41
C ASP A 180 -5.88 10.93 15.46
N THR A 181 -6.04 9.70 15.95
CA THR A 181 -4.92 8.80 16.22
C THR A 181 -4.10 8.47 14.97
N PRO A 182 -4.66 8.00 13.84
CA PRO A 182 -3.89 7.83 12.59
C PRO A 182 -3.16 9.11 12.16
N VAL A 183 -3.81 10.27 12.26
CA VAL A 183 -3.14 11.53 11.85
C VAL A 183 -1.94 11.84 12.72
N GLN A 184 -2.10 11.80 14.04
CA GLN A 184 -1.04 12.24 14.96
C GLN A 184 0.12 11.25 15.03
N PHE A 185 -0.17 9.95 14.95
CA PHE A 185 0.83 8.92 15.22
C PHE A 185 1.35 8.23 13.96
N GLU A 186 0.69 8.37 12.81
CA GLU A 186 1.14 7.72 11.58
C GLU A 186 1.33 8.70 10.42
N TYR A 187 0.30 9.49 10.09
CA TYR A 187 0.30 10.30 8.89
C TYR A 187 1.24 11.49 8.98
N LEU A 188 1.12 12.33 10.02
CA LEU A 188 1.97 13.51 10.18
C LEU A 188 3.45 13.13 10.37
N PRO A 189 3.82 12.14 11.21
CA PRO A 189 5.20 11.68 11.31
C PRO A 189 5.77 11.22 9.96
N THR A 190 5.01 10.43 9.19
CA THR A 190 5.45 9.92 7.88
C THR A 190 5.66 11.04 6.86
N LEU A 191 4.72 11.98 6.74
CA LEU A 191 4.81 13.11 5.81
C LEU A 191 5.99 14.03 6.16
N ARG A 192 6.17 14.34 7.45
CA ARG A 192 7.29 15.16 7.93
C ARG A 192 8.64 14.49 7.67
N ALA A 193 8.72 13.17 7.83
CA ALA A 193 9.90 12.39 7.51
C ALA A 193 10.25 12.42 6.02
N LEU A 194 9.26 12.28 5.13
CA LEU A 194 9.47 12.46 3.69
C LEU A 194 10.01 13.86 3.37
N PHE A 195 9.52 14.92 4.04
CA PHE A 195 10.08 16.27 3.85
C PHE A 195 11.52 16.39 4.31
N ALA A 196 11.89 15.72 5.41
CA ALA A 196 13.26 15.68 5.90
C ALA A 196 14.19 14.93 4.92
N LEU A 197 13.73 13.81 4.34
CA LEU A 197 14.46 13.09 3.29
C LEU A 197 14.67 13.94 2.03
N CYS A 198 13.64 14.69 1.61
CA CYS A 198 13.78 15.66 0.51
C CYS A 198 14.83 16.74 0.80
N ARG A 199 15.01 17.13 2.07
CA ARG A 199 16.05 18.08 2.51
C ARG A 199 17.42 17.42 2.76
N LYS A 200 17.57 16.12 2.49
CA LYS A 200 18.78 15.34 2.81
C LYS A 200 19.14 15.37 4.29
N ALA A 201 18.12 15.35 5.15
CA ALA A 201 18.22 15.28 6.60
C ALA A 201 17.66 13.95 7.13
N PRO A 202 18.34 12.80 6.90
CA PRO A 202 17.85 11.50 7.34
C PRO A 202 17.77 11.37 8.86
N ALA A 203 18.64 12.07 9.62
CA ALA A 203 18.57 12.07 11.08
C ALA A 203 17.24 12.66 11.61
N ASP A 204 16.83 13.81 11.09
CA ASP A 204 15.55 14.46 11.43
C ASP A 204 14.34 13.56 11.06
N ALA A 205 14.44 12.85 9.94
CA ALA A 205 13.41 11.89 9.53
C ALA A 205 13.28 10.75 10.54
N LEU A 206 14.41 10.19 11.00
CA LEU A 206 14.44 9.12 12.00
C LEU A 206 13.92 9.58 13.36
N GLU A 207 14.29 10.79 13.80
CA GLU A 207 13.79 11.38 15.04
C GLU A 207 12.27 11.57 14.99
N GLY A 208 11.76 12.18 13.92
CA GLY A 208 10.32 12.41 13.74
C GLY A 208 9.49 11.12 13.68
N LEU A 209 10.05 10.03 13.15
CA LEU A 209 9.38 8.73 13.05
C LEU A 209 9.34 7.93 14.35
N GLN A 210 10.00 8.38 15.43
CA GLN A 210 9.92 7.71 16.74
C GLN A 210 8.47 7.66 17.25
N THR A 211 7.69 8.71 17.00
CA THR A 211 6.27 8.80 17.36
C THR A 211 5.43 7.68 16.72
N ALA A 212 5.79 7.23 15.52
CA ALA A 212 5.05 6.21 14.79
C ALA A 212 5.43 4.78 15.18
N LEU A 213 6.59 4.58 15.81
CA LEU A 213 7.13 3.25 16.09
C LEU A 213 6.18 2.32 16.86
N PRO A 214 5.44 2.76 17.91
CA PRO A 214 4.48 1.90 18.60
C PRO A 214 3.26 1.51 17.75
N TYR A 215 3.04 2.20 16.64
CA TYR A 215 1.89 2.05 15.74
C TYR A 215 2.28 1.47 14.38
N ASP A 216 3.53 1.02 14.18
CA ASP A 216 4.01 0.46 12.92
C ASP A 216 3.11 -0.67 12.37
N LEU A 217 2.54 -1.48 13.26
CA LEU A 217 1.67 -2.60 12.93
C LEU A 217 0.17 -2.27 13.07
N ALA A 218 -0.16 -0.99 13.29
CA ALA A 218 -1.53 -0.53 13.22
C ALA A 218 -2.02 -0.55 11.76
N MET A 219 -3.34 -0.56 11.60
CA MET A 219 -3.97 -0.49 10.29
C MET A 219 -4.55 0.93 10.11
N PRO A 220 -3.88 1.82 9.35
CA PRO A 220 -4.41 3.16 9.06
C PRO A 220 -5.73 3.11 8.32
N GLY A 221 -6.42 4.25 8.24
CA GLY A 221 -7.66 4.38 7.48
C GLY A 221 -7.47 4.01 6.00
N THR A 222 -6.35 4.39 5.38
CA THR A 222 -6.03 3.99 3.99
C THR A 222 -5.97 2.47 3.83
N ALA A 223 -5.36 1.76 4.79
CA ALA A 223 -5.23 0.31 4.74
C ALA A 223 -6.54 -0.39 5.08
N PHE A 224 -7.28 0.14 6.04
CA PHE A 224 -8.57 -0.39 6.47
C PHE A 224 -9.62 -0.29 5.34
N PHE A 225 -9.81 0.91 4.78
CA PHE A 225 -10.87 1.21 3.82
C PHE A 225 -10.49 0.92 2.36
N ALA A 226 -9.20 0.97 2.02
CA ALA A 226 -8.75 0.85 0.63
C ALA A 226 -7.55 -0.09 0.44
N LYS A 227 -7.14 -0.85 1.46
CA LYS A 227 -6.15 -1.94 1.35
C LYS A 227 -4.76 -1.51 0.84
N PHE A 228 -4.37 -0.25 1.10
CA PHE A 228 -3.02 0.29 0.83
C PHE A 228 -2.56 1.22 1.97
N GLY A 229 -1.26 1.50 2.09
CA GLY A 229 -0.71 2.40 3.11
C GLY A 229 -0.26 1.73 4.40
N GLY A 230 -0.36 0.40 4.52
CA GLY A 230 0.13 -0.32 5.70
C GLY A 230 1.66 -0.30 5.79
N LEU A 231 2.22 -0.12 7.00
CA LEU A 231 3.67 -0.04 7.26
C LEU A 231 4.43 1.09 6.54
N TYR A 232 3.74 2.16 6.11
CA TYR A 232 4.40 3.32 5.49
C TYR A 232 5.45 3.99 6.40
N PRO A 233 5.23 4.18 7.72
CA PRO A 233 6.28 4.69 8.60
C PRO A 233 7.54 3.83 8.61
N ALA A 234 7.41 2.50 8.64
CA ALA A 234 8.53 1.57 8.61
C ALA A 234 9.27 1.62 7.27
N TYR A 235 8.54 1.64 6.15
CA TYR A 235 9.16 1.75 4.83
C TYR A 235 9.94 3.07 4.67
N VAL A 236 9.36 4.20 5.08
CA VAL A 236 10.05 5.51 5.04
C VAL A 236 11.22 5.57 6.02
N ARG A 237 11.13 4.93 7.18
CA ARG A 237 12.26 4.79 8.12
C ARG A 237 13.40 3.98 7.52
N GLY A 238 13.10 2.90 6.80
CA GLY A 238 14.09 2.13 6.04
C GLY A 238 14.78 2.99 4.97
N GLN A 239 14.04 3.84 4.27
CA GLN A 239 14.61 4.81 3.33
C GLN A 239 15.52 5.82 4.04
N ALA A 240 15.12 6.32 5.21
CA ALA A 240 15.96 7.22 6.01
C ALA A 240 17.27 6.57 6.48
N TYR A 241 17.23 5.29 6.88
CA TYR A 241 18.43 4.55 7.20
C TYR A 241 19.33 4.35 5.97
N LEU A 242 18.76 4.03 4.79
CA LEU A 242 19.53 3.94 3.55
C LEU A 242 20.24 5.25 3.20
N ASP A 243 19.49 6.36 3.19
CA ASP A 243 20.03 7.70 2.89
C ASP A 243 21.09 8.13 3.92
N GLY A 244 21.00 7.64 5.15
CA GLY A 244 22.00 7.84 6.21
C GLY A 244 23.18 6.88 6.19
N GLY A 245 23.30 5.99 5.20
CA GLY A 245 24.39 5.00 5.13
C GLY A 245 24.27 3.82 6.10
N ARG A 246 23.14 3.67 6.78
CA ARG A 246 22.88 2.68 7.84
C ARG A 246 22.20 1.43 7.27
N GLY A 247 22.95 0.67 6.48
CA GLY A 247 22.41 -0.44 5.70
C GLY A 247 21.80 -1.57 6.55
N ARG A 248 22.34 -1.88 7.73
CA ARG A 248 21.81 -2.97 8.58
C ARG A 248 20.44 -2.61 9.16
N GLU A 249 20.29 -1.39 9.66
CA GLU A 249 19.04 -0.87 10.19
C GLU A 249 17.99 -0.70 9.07
N ALA A 250 18.41 -0.25 7.89
CA ALA A 250 17.55 -0.22 6.72
C ALA A 250 17.01 -1.61 6.36
N ALA A 251 17.88 -2.62 6.31
CA ALA A 251 17.50 -3.98 6.01
C ALA A 251 16.47 -4.53 7.01
N ALA A 252 16.59 -4.20 8.30
CA ALA A 252 15.63 -4.61 9.32
C ALA A 252 14.24 -3.99 9.10
N GLU A 253 14.15 -2.70 8.73
CA GLU A 253 12.86 -2.06 8.45
C GLU A 253 12.20 -2.62 7.18
N PHE A 254 12.96 -2.89 6.11
CA PHE A 254 12.40 -3.53 4.92
C PHE A 254 12.00 -4.99 5.16
N GLN A 255 12.77 -5.72 5.96
CA GLN A 255 12.38 -7.08 6.37
C GLN A 255 11.08 -7.07 7.17
N LYS A 256 10.87 -6.09 8.06
CA LYS A 256 9.61 -5.90 8.79
C LYS A 256 8.41 -5.79 7.83
N VAL A 257 8.54 -5.04 6.74
CA VAL A 257 7.49 -4.93 5.70
C VAL A 257 7.20 -6.30 5.08
N LEU A 258 8.24 -7.06 4.72
CA LEU A 258 8.08 -8.39 4.10
C LEU A 258 7.47 -9.43 5.07
N ASP A 259 7.86 -9.39 6.34
CA ASP A 259 7.37 -10.30 7.39
C ASP A 259 5.89 -10.06 7.72
N HIS A 260 5.39 -8.84 7.50
CA HIS A 260 4.01 -8.43 7.80
C HIS A 260 3.14 -8.30 6.54
N ARG A 261 3.30 -9.23 5.59
CA ARG A 261 2.53 -9.26 4.33
C ARG A 261 1.00 -9.23 4.50
N GLY A 262 0.47 -9.68 5.64
CA GLY A 262 -0.95 -9.61 5.97
C GLY A 262 -1.48 -8.18 6.24
N ILE A 263 -0.59 -7.25 6.59
CA ILE A 263 -0.89 -5.82 6.77
C ILE A 263 -0.60 -5.07 5.47
N VAL A 264 0.51 -5.42 4.79
CA VAL A 264 0.91 -4.80 3.51
C VAL A 264 -0.03 -5.19 2.36
N LEU A 265 -0.59 -6.40 2.38
CA LEU A 265 -1.48 -6.92 1.35
C LEU A 265 -0.85 -6.80 -0.05
N ALA A 266 -1.56 -6.16 -1.00
CA ALA A 266 -1.08 -5.92 -2.36
C ALA A 266 -0.52 -4.49 -2.55
N ASP A 267 -0.13 -3.81 -1.48
CA ASP A 267 0.51 -2.50 -1.60
C ASP A 267 1.85 -2.61 -2.37
N PRO A 268 2.18 -1.63 -3.26
CA PRO A 268 3.45 -1.62 -4.00
C PRO A 268 4.69 -1.70 -3.10
N ILE A 269 4.66 -1.21 -1.86
CA ILE A 269 5.82 -1.30 -0.96
C ILE A 269 6.19 -2.76 -0.67
N GLY A 270 5.26 -3.71 -0.78
CA GLY A 270 5.54 -5.13 -0.58
C GLY A 270 6.48 -5.70 -1.64
N ALA A 271 6.41 -5.21 -2.88
CA ALA A 271 7.39 -5.54 -3.93
C ALA A 271 8.66 -4.70 -3.76
N LEU A 272 8.52 -3.39 -3.54
CA LEU A 272 9.66 -2.49 -3.43
C LEU A 272 10.55 -2.76 -2.21
N ALA A 273 10.02 -3.34 -1.14
CA ALA A 273 10.80 -3.74 0.02
C ALA A 273 11.88 -4.78 -0.34
N HIS A 274 11.65 -5.69 -1.30
CA HIS A 274 12.71 -6.58 -1.81
C HIS A 274 13.85 -5.80 -2.47
N LEU A 275 13.51 -4.82 -3.31
CA LEU A 275 14.50 -3.94 -3.95
C LEU A 275 15.31 -3.17 -2.91
N GLN A 276 14.63 -2.53 -1.96
CA GLN A 276 15.30 -1.72 -0.94
C GLN A 276 16.12 -2.59 0.03
N LEU A 277 15.67 -3.81 0.33
CA LEU A 277 16.45 -4.79 1.08
C LEU A 277 17.74 -5.16 0.33
N GLY A 278 17.66 -5.36 -1.00
CA GLY A 278 18.84 -5.58 -1.85
C GLY A 278 19.85 -4.44 -1.76
N ARG A 279 19.37 -3.19 -1.81
CA ARG A 279 20.20 -1.98 -1.62
C ARG A 279 20.83 -1.92 -0.24
N ALA A 280 20.05 -2.19 0.81
CA ALA A 280 20.48 -2.13 2.20
C ALA A 280 21.55 -3.18 2.55
N LEU A 281 21.36 -4.41 2.06
CA LEU A 281 22.32 -5.50 2.23
C LEU A 281 23.61 -5.25 1.47
N THR A 282 23.52 -4.76 0.23
CA THR A 282 24.69 -4.38 -0.57
C THR A 282 25.50 -3.28 0.13
N LEU A 283 24.82 -2.24 0.62
CA LEU A 283 25.42 -1.15 1.39
C LEU A 283 26.13 -1.65 2.66
N SER A 284 25.61 -2.71 3.28
CA SER A 284 26.18 -3.35 4.48
C SER A 284 27.34 -4.33 4.18
N GLY A 285 27.72 -4.50 2.91
CA GLY A 285 28.74 -5.45 2.47
C GLY A 285 28.24 -6.88 2.25
N GLU A 286 26.95 -7.16 2.44
CA GLU A 286 26.34 -8.48 2.30
C GLU A 286 25.91 -8.75 0.85
N ARG A 287 26.87 -8.69 -0.08
CA ARG A 287 26.61 -8.69 -1.53
C ARG A 287 25.77 -9.87 -2.03
N ASP A 288 26.05 -11.10 -1.59
CA ASP A 288 25.31 -12.28 -2.07
C ASP A 288 23.84 -12.25 -1.63
N ARG A 289 23.58 -11.86 -0.39
CA ARG A 289 22.21 -11.66 0.12
C ARG A 289 21.53 -10.51 -0.60
N GLY A 290 22.26 -9.41 -0.85
CA GLY A 290 21.79 -8.28 -1.65
C GLY A 290 21.36 -8.72 -3.05
N ARG A 291 22.23 -9.44 -3.76
CA ARG A 291 21.92 -10.01 -5.09
C ARG A 291 20.67 -10.89 -5.05
N SER A 292 20.50 -11.74 -4.03
CA SER A 292 19.30 -12.56 -3.90
C SER A 292 18.03 -11.71 -3.76
N ALA A 293 18.04 -10.67 -2.92
CA ALA A 293 16.87 -9.80 -2.74
C ALA A 293 16.51 -9.02 -4.02
N TYR A 294 17.50 -8.57 -4.80
CA TYR A 294 17.25 -8.01 -6.14
C TYR A 294 16.59 -9.02 -7.08
N ARG A 295 17.07 -10.27 -7.09
CA ARG A 295 16.49 -11.32 -7.91
C ARG A 295 15.05 -11.64 -7.50
N ASP A 296 14.73 -11.60 -6.21
CA ASP A 296 13.36 -11.77 -5.72
C ASP A 296 12.44 -10.67 -6.28
N PHE A 297 12.89 -9.40 -6.22
CA PHE A 297 12.18 -8.27 -6.84
C PHE A 297 12.00 -8.45 -8.36
N LEU A 298 13.07 -8.76 -9.09
CA LEU A 298 13.01 -8.94 -10.55
C LEU A 298 12.15 -10.14 -10.95
N THR A 299 12.07 -11.17 -10.11
CA THR A 299 11.18 -12.33 -10.33
C THR A 299 9.72 -11.93 -10.17
N LEU A 300 9.38 -11.13 -9.15
CA LEU A 300 8.04 -10.57 -8.98
C LEU A 300 7.62 -9.70 -10.17
N TRP A 301 8.57 -9.01 -10.79
CA TRP A 301 8.36 -8.05 -11.88
C TRP A 301 8.76 -8.58 -13.26
N LYS A 302 8.81 -9.90 -13.43
CA LYS A 302 9.16 -10.53 -14.73
C LYS A 302 8.23 -10.12 -15.88
N ASP A 303 6.96 -9.85 -15.57
CA ASP A 303 5.90 -9.45 -16.50
C ASP A 303 5.49 -7.97 -16.33
N ALA A 304 6.32 -7.16 -15.66
CA ALA A 304 6.04 -5.75 -15.42
C ALA A 304 6.17 -4.91 -16.69
N ASP A 305 5.48 -3.76 -16.72
CA ASP A 305 5.63 -2.78 -17.79
C ASP A 305 7.09 -2.27 -17.86
N THR A 306 7.73 -2.39 -19.03
CA THR A 306 9.16 -2.10 -19.22
C THR A 306 9.53 -0.62 -19.12
N ASP A 307 8.53 0.27 -19.08
CA ASP A 307 8.70 1.72 -18.96
C ASP A 307 8.73 2.21 -17.51
N ILE A 308 8.57 1.32 -16.53
CA ILE A 308 8.62 1.69 -15.11
C ILE A 308 10.04 2.17 -14.71
N PRO A 309 10.19 3.44 -14.28
CA PRO A 309 11.50 4.00 -13.90
C PRO A 309 12.25 3.19 -12.85
N VAL A 310 11.58 2.78 -11.76
CA VAL A 310 12.23 2.04 -10.67
C VAL A 310 12.73 0.65 -11.11
N LEU A 311 12.04 -0.01 -12.05
CA LEU A 311 12.48 -1.29 -12.62
C LEU A 311 13.78 -1.13 -13.41
N ARG A 312 13.85 -0.12 -14.29
CA ARG A 312 15.06 0.16 -15.07
C ARG A 312 16.26 0.44 -14.17
N GLN A 313 16.04 1.19 -13.10
CA GLN A 313 17.06 1.49 -12.10
C GLN A 313 17.51 0.20 -11.40
N ALA A 314 16.58 -0.62 -10.91
CA ALA A 314 16.87 -1.88 -10.23
C ALA A 314 17.66 -2.86 -11.11
N SER A 315 17.28 -3.02 -12.37
CA SER A 315 18.00 -3.89 -13.32
C SER A 315 19.43 -3.42 -13.56
N THR A 316 19.64 -2.09 -13.66
CA THR A 316 20.99 -1.51 -13.81
C THR A 316 21.84 -1.71 -12.57
N GLU A 317 21.25 -1.57 -11.38
CA GLU A 317 21.92 -1.82 -10.11
C GLU A 317 22.31 -3.29 -9.97
N TYR A 318 21.37 -4.21 -10.25
CA TYR A 318 21.58 -5.65 -10.17
C TYR A 318 22.72 -6.14 -11.08
N ALA A 319 22.81 -5.61 -12.31
CA ALA A 319 23.86 -5.96 -13.26
C ALA A 319 25.28 -5.54 -12.81
N LYS A 320 25.39 -4.62 -11.85
CA LYS A 320 26.67 -4.13 -11.31
C LYS A 320 27.11 -4.87 -10.03
N LEU A 321 26.20 -5.61 -9.39
CA LEU A 321 26.52 -6.48 -8.27
C LEU A 321 27.30 -7.68 -8.77
#